data_AF-A0AAD6PF26-F1
#
_entry.id   AF-A0AAD6PF26-F1
#
_cell.length_a   1.000
_cell.length_b   1.000
_cell.length_c   1.000
_cell.angle_alpha   90.00
_cell.angle_beta   90.00
_cell.angle_gamma   90.00
#
_symmetry.space_group_name_H-M   'P 1'
#
loop_
_entity.id
_entity.type
_entity.pdbx_description
1 polymer ?
#
loop_
_entity_poly.entity_id
_entity_poly.type
_entity_poly.pdbx_seq_one_letter_code
_entity_poly.pdbx_strand_id
1 'polypeptide(L)'
;MTSPFTDEATQKFFENHKYFGLEANQVTFFQQGTIPCVSNDGRFIMETPFKVAKAPDGNGGVYSALKYSKLLEDMASRGIKYVDCYGVDNALVRVADPAFVGYFIDKGVAAAKRLVFS
;
A
#
# COMPACT_ATOMS: atom_id res chain seq x y z
N MET A 1 -1.88 -0.23 -2.81
CA MET A 1 -2.26 0.90 -1.95
C MET A 1 -1.98 2.20 -2.68
N THR A 2 -2.99 3.04 -2.84
CA THR A 2 -2.90 4.37 -3.47
C THR A 2 -3.12 5.45 -2.41
N SER A 3 -2.99 6.72 -2.79
CA SER A 3 -3.47 7.86 -2.00
C SER A 3 -4.66 8.48 -2.73
N PRO A 4 -5.48 9.32 -2.06
CA PRO A 4 -6.56 10.03 -2.75
C PRO A 4 -6.08 10.88 -3.94
N PHE A 5 -4.80 11.28 -3.95
CA PHE A 5 -4.20 12.07 -5.02
C PHE A 5 -3.70 11.24 -6.20
N THR A 6 -3.49 9.92 -6.01
CA THR A 6 -2.87 9.05 -7.02
C THR A 6 -3.79 7.94 -7.53
N ASP A 7 -4.92 7.72 -6.87
CA ASP A 7 -5.76 6.56 -7.12
C ASP A 7 -6.37 6.52 -8.53
N GLU A 8 -7.10 7.56 -8.93
CA GLU A 8 -7.77 7.61 -10.23
C GLU A 8 -6.79 7.45 -11.40
N ALA A 9 -5.65 8.15 -11.33
CA ALA A 9 -4.60 8.04 -12.34
C ALA A 9 -3.99 6.63 -12.40
N THR A 10 -3.79 5.99 -11.24
CA THR A 10 -3.25 4.63 -11.17
C THR A 10 -4.21 3.61 -11.77
N GLN A 11 -5.50 3.68 -11.42
CA GLN A 11 -6.51 2.74 -11.94
C GLN A 11 -6.62 2.85 -13.46
N LYS A 12 -6.78 4.07 -13.99
CA LYS A 12 -6.84 4.31 -15.45
C LYS A 12 -5.58 3.82 -16.16
N PHE A 13 -4.41 3.99 -15.55
CA PHE A 13 -3.16 3.51 -16.14
C PHE A 13 -3.14 1.98 -16.28
N PHE A 14 -3.58 1.24 -15.26
CA PHE A 14 -3.69 -0.22 -15.33
C PHE A 14 -4.74 -0.67 -16.36
N GLU A 15 -5.90 -0.03 -16.40
CA GLU A 15 -6.96 -0.32 -17.38
C GLU A 15 -6.47 -0.13 -18.81
N ASN A 16 -5.82 1.01 -19.10
CA ASN A 16 -5.30 1.34 -20.43
C ASN A 16 -4.22 0.34 -20.91
N HIS A 17 -3.48 -0.26 -19.98
CA HIS A 17 -2.45 -1.26 -20.27
C HIS A 17 -2.94 -2.70 -20.06
N LYS A 18 -4.27 -2.91 -19.97
CA LYS A 18 -4.89 -4.23 -19.80
C LYS A 18 -4.25 -5.03 -18.66
N TYR A 19 -4.04 -4.35 -17.52
CA TYR A 19 -3.47 -4.90 -16.29
C TYR A 19 -2.11 -5.58 -16.48
N PHE A 20 -1.36 -5.21 -17.53
CA PHE A 20 -0.05 -5.78 -17.86
C PHE A 20 -0.05 -7.30 -18.02
N GLY A 21 -1.17 -7.87 -18.48
CA GLY A 21 -1.35 -9.32 -18.67
C GLY A 21 -1.84 -10.08 -17.45
N LEU A 22 -2.13 -9.40 -16.33
CA LEU A 22 -2.86 -9.98 -15.20
C LEU A 22 -4.38 -9.92 -15.44
N GLU A 23 -5.11 -10.81 -14.77
CA GLU A 23 -6.57 -10.71 -14.72
C GLU A 23 -6.99 -9.57 -13.78
N ALA A 24 -8.02 -8.81 -14.16
CA ALA A 24 -8.48 -7.67 -13.36
C ALA A 24 -8.89 -8.07 -11.92
N ASN A 25 -9.35 -9.30 -11.71
CA ASN A 25 -9.73 -9.81 -10.39
C ASN A 25 -8.53 -10.20 -9.48
N GLN A 26 -7.31 -10.22 -10.05
CA GLN A 26 -6.06 -10.44 -9.33
C GLN A 26 -5.44 -9.13 -8.82
N VAL A 27 -5.91 -7.97 -9.33
CA VAL A 27 -5.43 -6.65 -8.93
C VAL A 27 -6.50 -5.95 -8.12
N THR A 28 -6.14 -5.48 -6.92
CA THR A 28 -7.07 -4.75 -6.07
C THR A 28 -6.46 -3.43 -5.63
N PHE A 29 -7.11 -2.33 -6.04
CA PHE A 29 -6.77 -1.00 -5.60
C PHE A 29 -7.50 -0.67 -4.30
N PHE A 30 -6.80 -0.02 -3.39
CA PHE A 30 -7.36 0.47 -2.14
C PHE A 30 -6.58 1.70 -1.70
N GLN A 31 -7.30 2.69 -1.18
CA GLN A 31 -6.75 3.99 -0.81
C GLN A 31 -6.34 4.01 0.66
N GLN A 32 -5.18 4.60 0.94
CA GLN A 32 -4.79 4.97 2.31
C GLN A 32 -5.52 6.24 2.78
N GLY A 33 -5.44 6.50 4.09
CA GLY A 33 -6.03 7.69 4.69
C GLY A 33 -5.27 8.97 4.39
N THR A 34 -5.75 10.06 4.98
CA THR A 34 -5.02 11.33 4.99
C THR A 34 -5.10 11.94 6.38
N ILE A 35 -4.07 12.69 6.74
CA ILE A 35 -4.00 13.46 7.98
C ILE A 35 -3.97 14.96 7.66
N PRO A 36 -4.57 15.81 8.51
CA PRO A 36 -4.51 17.25 8.35
C PRO A 36 -3.09 17.76 8.58
N CYS A 37 -2.64 18.68 7.73
CA CYS A 37 -1.37 19.35 7.91
C CYS A 37 -1.49 20.36 9.06
N VAL A 38 -0.52 20.36 9.97
CA VAL A 38 -0.46 21.27 11.12
C VAL A 38 0.78 22.16 11.03
N SER A 39 0.62 23.44 11.35
CA SER A 39 1.73 24.39 11.47
C SER A 39 2.47 24.20 12.79
N ASN A 40 3.65 24.82 12.92
CA ASN A 40 4.49 24.71 14.11
C ASN A 40 3.81 25.21 15.40
N ASP A 41 2.82 26.10 15.28
CA ASP A 41 2.00 26.59 16.40
C ASP A 41 0.75 25.72 16.66
N GLY A 42 0.64 24.56 16.02
CA GLY A 42 -0.42 23.56 16.26
C GLY A 42 -1.75 23.85 15.56
N ARG A 43 -1.81 24.84 14.66
CA ARG A 43 -3.03 25.17 13.90
C ARG A 43 -3.13 24.32 12.63
N PHE A 44 -4.35 24.07 12.17
CA PHE A 44 -4.55 23.43 10.88
C PHE A 44 -4.15 24.37 9.74
N ILE A 45 -3.37 23.84 8.81
CA ILE A 45 -3.02 24.54 7.57
C ILE A 45 -4.22 24.44 6.62
N MET A 46 -4.61 25.57 6.05
CA MET A 46 -5.72 25.66 5.11
C MET A 46 -5.18 25.65 3.67
N GLU A 47 -5.71 24.76 2.83
CA GLU A 47 -5.43 24.74 1.38
C GLU A 47 -6.20 25.86 0.67
N THR A 48 -7.45 26.07 1.11
CA THR A 48 -8.32 27.18 0.70
C THR A 48 -9.07 27.71 1.92
N PRO A 49 -9.74 28.87 1.86
CA PRO A 49 -10.53 29.39 3.00
C PRO A 49 -11.57 28.43 3.59
N PHE A 50 -11.98 27.40 2.84
CA PHE A 50 -12.99 26.43 3.24
C PHE A 50 -12.50 24.97 3.22
N LYS A 51 -11.20 24.73 3.03
CA LYS A 51 -10.63 23.38 2.89
C LYS A 51 -9.31 23.26 3.66
N VAL A 52 -9.24 22.29 4.57
CA VAL A 52 -8.02 21.94 5.31
C VAL A 52 -7.05 21.22 4.39
N ALA A 53 -5.79 21.62 4.40
CA ALA A 53 -4.72 20.94 3.69
C ALA A 53 -4.48 19.56 4.33
N LYS A 54 -4.35 18.53 3.51
CA LYS A 54 -4.13 17.15 3.95
C LYS A 54 -2.97 16.51 3.21
N ALA A 55 -2.27 15.60 3.90
CA ALA A 55 -1.24 14.75 3.34
C ALA A 55 -1.60 13.27 3.57
N PRO A 56 -1.06 12.33 2.78
CA PRO A 56 -1.17 10.90 3.07
C PRO A 56 -0.68 10.59 4.50
N ASP A 57 -1.31 9.61 5.16
CA ASP A 57 -1.02 9.22 6.55
C ASP A 57 0.27 8.38 6.72
N GLY A 58 1.07 8.28 5.65
CA GLY A 58 2.32 7.53 5.60
C GLY A 58 2.10 6.06 5.26
N ASN A 59 3.19 5.33 5.02
CA ASN A 59 3.12 3.91 4.65
C ASN A 59 2.48 3.03 5.75
N GLY A 60 2.57 3.43 7.02
CA GLY A 60 1.88 2.79 8.15
C GLY A 60 0.36 2.83 8.05
N GLY A 61 -0.20 3.74 7.24
CA GLY A 61 -1.63 3.78 6.91
C GLY A 61 -2.16 2.49 6.28
N VAL A 62 -1.28 1.61 5.78
CA VAL A 62 -1.64 0.31 5.21
C VAL A 62 -2.51 -0.54 6.12
N TYR A 63 -2.24 -0.56 7.43
CA TYR A 63 -3.00 -1.39 8.37
C TYR A 63 -4.46 -0.94 8.48
N SER A 64 -4.65 0.38 8.63
CA SER A 64 -5.97 1.00 8.68
C SER A 64 -6.69 0.83 7.34
N ALA A 65 -5.99 1.10 6.23
CA ALA A 65 -6.54 1.00 4.89
C ALA A 65 -7.08 -0.41 4.60
N LEU A 66 -6.28 -1.45 4.86
CA LEU A 66 -6.68 -2.85 4.66
C LEU A 66 -7.90 -3.24 5.50
N LYS A 67 -7.98 -2.75 6.75
CA LYS A 67 -9.12 -2.99 7.63
C LYS A 67 -10.39 -2.31 7.13
N TYR A 68 -10.33 -1.03 6.77
CA TYR A 68 -11.50 -0.29 6.31
C TYR A 68 -12.00 -0.75 4.94
N SER A 69 -11.09 -1.22 4.07
CA SER A 69 -11.44 -1.78 2.77
C SER A 69 -11.87 -3.26 2.83
N LYS A 70 -11.95 -3.86 4.02
CA LYS A 70 -12.27 -5.28 4.25
C LYS A 70 -11.37 -6.26 3.48
N LEU A 71 -10.14 -5.85 3.20
CA LEU A 71 -9.21 -6.68 2.43
C LEU A 71 -8.54 -7.74 3.29
N LEU A 72 -8.49 -7.56 4.61
CA LEU A 72 -8.04 -8.63 5.51
C LEU A 72 -8.99 -9.83 5.44
N GLU A 73 -10.29 -9.58 5.39
CA GLU A 73 -11.33 -10.60 5.24
C GLU A 73 -11.30 -11.24 3.85
N ASP A 74 -11.15 -10.46 2.78
CA ASP A 74 -10.98 -10.98 1.41
C ASP A 74 -9.74 -11.89 1.31
N MET A 75 -8.59 -11.44 1.83
CA MET A 75 -7.36 -12.24 1.84
C MET A 75 -7.54 -13.54 2.61
N ALA A 76 -8.19 -13.50 3.78
CA ALA A 76 -8.50 -14.69 4.56
C ALA A 76 -9.42 -15.65 3.79
N SER A 77 -10.44 -15.14 3.10
CA SER A 77 -11.36 -15.95 2.29
C SER A 77 -10.68 -16.64 1.11
N ARG A 78 -9.63 -16.02 0.54
CA ARG A 78 -8.79 -16.58 -0.53
C ARG A 78 -7.70 -17.51 -0.03
N GLY A 79 -7.56 -17.69 1.28
CA GLY A 79 -6.52 -18.52 1.88
C GLY A 79 -5.11 -17.92 1.80
N ILE A 80 -4.99 -16.59 1.64
CA ILE A 80 -3.70 -15.90 1.63
C ILE A 80 -3.09 -15.95 3.04
N LYS A 81 -1.89 -16.52 3.15
CA LYS A 81 -1.18 -16.68 4.43
C LYS A 81 -0.11 -15.63 4.68
N TYR A 82 0.45 -15.08 3.60
CA TYR A 82 1.62 -14.21 3.64
C TYR A 82 1.45 -13.06 2.65
N VAL A 83 1.94 -11.88 3.03
CA VAL A 83 1.88 -10.66 2.23
C VAL A 83 3.30 -10.12 2.08
N ASP A 84 3.74 -9.92 0.84
CA ASP A 84 5.01 -9.25 0.52
C ASP A 84 4.74 -7.76 0.28
N CYS A 85 5.35 -6.90 1.12
CA CYS A 85 5.16 -5.46 1.09
C CYS A 85 6.46 -4.77 0.65
N TYR A 86 6.39 -3.94 -0.39
CA TYR A 86 7.55 -3.23 -0.94
C TYR A 86 7.21 -1.80 -1.38
N GLY A 87 8.24 -0.97 -1.48
CA GLY A 87 8.15 0.39 -2.03
C GLY A 87 8.21 0.37 -3.56
N VAL A 88 7.32 1.13 -4.20
CA VAL A 88 7.17 1.17 -5.68
C VAL A 88 8.39 1.78 -6.40
N ASP A 89 9.22 2.53 -5.67
CA ASP A 89 10.42 3.22 -6.18
C ASP A 89 11.63 2.29 -6.39
N ASN A 90 11.61 1.09 -5.81
CA ASN A 90 12.69 0.13 -5.98
C ASN A 90 12.57 -0.62 -7.33
N ALA A 91 13.22 -0.08 -8.36
CA ALA A 91 13.26 -0.71 -9.69
C ALA A 91 13.89 -2.12 -9.72
N LEU A 92 14.71 -2.48 -8.72
CA LEU A 92 15.35 -3.79 -8.60
C LEU A 92 14.58 -4.74 -7.66
N VAL A 93 13.35 -4.38 -7.27
CA VAL A 93 12.56 -5.19 -6.36
C VAL A 93 12.29 -6.57 -6.98
N ARG A 94 12.59 -7.62 -6.20
CA ARG A 94 12.20 -8.98 -6.52
C ARG A 94 10.84 -9.25 -5.88
N VAL A 95 9.77 -8.90 -6.60
CA VAL A 95 8.37 -9.08 -6.16
C VAL A 95 8.09 -10.55 -5.90
N ALA A 96 7.54 -10.87 -4.73
CA ALA A 96 7.18 -12.23 -4.33
C ALA A 96 8.34 -13.23 -4.48
N ASP A 97 9.56 -12.82 -4.13
CA ASP A 97 10.76 -13.65 -4.23
C ASP A 97 10.62 -14.96 -3.43
N PRO A 98 10.58 -16.12 -4.10
CA PRO A 98 10.31 -17.40 -3.46
C PRO A 98 11.40 -17.80 -2.46
N ALA A 99 12.65 -17.36 -2.65
CA ALA A 99 13.73 -17.67 -1.71
C ALA A 99 13.50 -16.99 -0.35
N PHE A 100 13.06 -15.73 -0.38
CA PHE A 100 12.77 -14.99 0.85
C PHE A 100 11.50 -15.48 1.54
N VAL A 101 10.44 -15.71 0.78
CA VAL A 101 9.19 -16.27 1.31
C VAL A 101 9.43 -17.67 1.89
N GLY A 102 10.18 -18.52 1.18
CA GLY A 102 10.56 -19.86 1.65
C GLY A 102 11.37 -19.83 2.94
N TYR A 103 12.37 -18.95 3.04
CA TYR A 103 13.15 -18.76 4.27
C TYR A 103 12.27 -18.29 5.44
N PHE A 104 11.40 -17.31 5.18
CA PHE A 104 10.46 -16.79 6.16
C PHE A 104 9.53 -17.88 6.72
N ILE A 105 8.99 -18.73 5.82
CA ILE A 105 8.16 -19.88 6.18
C ILE A 105 8.95 -20.90 7.00
N ASP A 106 10.16 -21.27 6.56
CA ASP A 106 11.05 -22.20 7.28
C ASP A 106 11.33 -21.75 8.72
N LYS A 107 11.56 -20.44 8.91
CA LYS A 107 11.79 -19.88 10.25
C LYS A 107 10.54 -19.74 11.11
N GLY A 108 9.35 -19.91 10.54
CA GLY A 108 8.09 -19.85 11.29
C GLY A 108 7.87 -18.52 12.02
N VAL A 109 8.41 -17.42 11.50
CA VAL A 109 8.30 -16.10 12.12
C VAL A 109 7.05 -15.36 11.60
N ALA A 110 6.54 -14.41 12.38
CA ALA A 110 5.34 -13.65 12.00
C ALA A 110 5.63 -12.48 11.04
N ALA A 111 6.86 -11.95 11.06
CA ALA A 111 7.33 -10.89 10.17
C ALA A 111 8.83 -11.05 9.89
N ALA A 112 9.24 -10.71 8.68
CA ALA A 112 10.64 -10.65 8.27
C ALA A 112 10.88 -9.41 7.41
N LYS A 113 12.11 -8.89 7.45
CA LYS A 113 12.54 -7.74 6.64
C LYS A 113 13.79 -8.10 5.86
N ARG A 114 13.76 -7.86 4.54
CA ARG A 114 14.96 -7.95 3.69
C ARG A 114 15.80 -6.69 3.88
N LEU A 115 17.12 -6.87 4.00
CA LEU A 115 18.10 -5.80 4.15
C LEU A 115 19.20 -5.98 3.10
N VAL A 116 19.87 -4.88 2.77
CA VAL A 116 21.12 -4.86 2.00
C VAL A 116 22.16 -4.23 2.91
N PHE A 117 23.34 -4.85 3.00
CA PHE A 117 24.46 -4.27 3.73
C PHE A 117 25.25 -3.37 2.78
N SER A 118 25.51 -2.14 3.23
CA SER A 118 26.40 -1.17 2.58
C SER A 118 27.85 -1.39 3.00
#